data_AF-A0A6M3IML8-F1
#
_entry.id   AF-A0A6M3IML8-F1
#
_cell.length_a   1.000
_cell.length_b   1.000
_cell.length_c   1.000
_cell.angle_alpha   90.00
_cell.angle_beta   90.00
_cell.angle_gamma   90.00
#
_symmetry.space_group_name_H-M   'P 1'
#
loop_
_entity.id
_entity.type
_entity.pdbx_description
1 polymer ?
#
loop_
_entity_poly.entity_id
_entity_poly.type
_entity_poly.pdbx_seq_one_letter_code
_entity_poly.pdbx_strand_id
1 'polypeptide(L)'
;MGDTLQPDVFESSTVTAAKKHRCCECLADIQKGEQYQSVRGLWDGLWSTHRTCTTCADFRERVEAKHYIGPDEGPAFGYLREWCHDADIEWEGGTP
;
A
#
# COMPACT_ATOMS: atom_id res chain seq x y z
N MET A 1 0.12 -11.77 24.43
CA MET A 1 1.38 -11.50 23.73
C MET A 1 0.95 -10.86 22.44
N GLY A 2 1.33 -9.60 22.19
CA GLY A 2 0.71 -8.78 21.15
C GLY A 2 1.06 -9.29 19.77
N ASP A 3 0.04 -9.70 19.03
CA ASP A 3 0.08 -9.98 17.60
C ASP A 3 0.61 -8.73 16.90
N THR A 4 1.86 -8.76 16.47
CA THR A 4 2.51 -7.60 15.85
C THR A 4 2.03 -7.55 14.40
N LEU A 5 1.34 -6.48 14.00
CA LEU A 5 0.91 -6.25 12.61
C LEU A 5 2.09 -5.96 11.66
N GLN A 6 3.30 -5.85 12.22
CA GLN A 6 4.53 -5.60 11.50
C GLN A 6 5.07 -6.89 10.87
N PRO A 7 5.62 -6.80 9.65
CA PRO A 7 6.30 -7.91 9.02
C PRO A 7 7.63 -8.25 9.71
N ASP A 8 7.96 -9.53 9.77
CA ASP A 8 9.29 -10.03 10.16
C ASP A 8 10.36 -9.67 9.12
N VAL A 9 9.95 -9.62 7.84
CA VAL A 9 10.80 -9.19 6.71
C VAL A 9 10.04 -8.19 5.86
N PHE A 10 10.67 -7.07 5.50
CA PHE A 10 10.06 -6.05 4.66
C PHE A 10 11.03 -5.54 3.58
N GLU A 11 10.58 -5.54 2.33
CA GLU A 11 11.27 -4.98 1.18
C GLU A 11 10.29 -4.14 0.36
N SER A 12 10.65 -2.90 0.04
CA SER A 12 9.88 -2.03 -0.85
C SER A 12 10.76 -1.51 -1.98
N SER A 13 10.25 -1.51 -3.20
CA SER A 13 10.97 -1.00 -4.37
C SER A 13 10.01 -0.38 -5.40
N THR A 14 10.45 0.67 -6.08
CA THR A 14 9.76 1.22 -7.26
C THR A 14 10.28 0.52 -8.51
N VAL A 15 9.39 -0.10 -9.27
CA VAL A 15 9.75 -0.92 -10.44
C VAL A 15 8.84 -0.62 -11.63
N THR A 16 9.32 -0.92 -12.84
CA THR A 16 8.53 -0.81 -14.08
C THR A 16 7.81 -2.12 -14.37
N ALA A 17 6.51 -2.05 -14.65
CA ALA A 17 5.66 -3.19 -14.94
C ALA A 17 6.07 -3.91 -16.24
N ALA A 18 6.57 -5.14 -16.12
CA ALA A 18 6.87 -6.00 -17.28
C ALA A 18 5.59 -6.54 -17.94
N LYS A 19 4.48 -6.62 -17.18
CA LYS A 19 3.15 -7.07 -17.60
C LYS A 19 2.08 -6.30 -16.82
N LYS A 20 0.82 -6.45 -17.24
CA LYS A 20 -0.33 -5.86 -16.53
C LYS A 20 -0.43 -6.41 -15.11
N HIS A 21 -0.61 -5.51 -14.14
CA HIS A 21 -0.86 -5.82 -12.73
C HIS A 21 -2.12 -5.08 -12.27
N ARG A 22 -2.58 -5.39 -11.05
CA ARG A 22 -3.68 -4.68 -10.38
C ARG A 22 -3.13 -4.00 -9.14
N CYS A 23 -3.46 -2.73 -8.95
CA CYS A 23 -3.17 -2.00 -7.73
C CYS A 23 -3.94 -2.63 -6.56
N CYS A 24 -3.32 -2.85 -5.41
CA CYS A 24 -4.00 -3.38 -4.24
C CYS A 24 -4.93 -2.37 -3.57
N GLU A 25 -4.68 -1.06 -3.69
CA GLU A 25 -5.48 -0.02 -3.02
C GLU A 25 -6.70 0.41 -3.84
N CYS A 26 -6.48 0.89 -5.07
CA CYS A 26 -7.56 1.40 -5.90
C CYS A 26 -8.20 0.37 -6.82
N LEU A 27 -7.62 -0.83 -6.90
CA LEU A 27 -8.02 -1.89 -7.82
C LEU A 27 -7.92 -1.52 -9.31
N ALA A 28 -7.33 -0.38 -9.66
CA ALA A 28 -7.05 -0.01 -11.04
C ALA A 28 -5.96 -0.89 -11.65
N ASP A 29 -5.96 -0.99 -12.97
CA ASP A 29 -4.93 -1.71 -13.70
C ASP A 29 -3.64 -0.88 -13.84
N ILE A 30 -2.51 -1.50 -13.53
CA ILE A 30 -1.16 -0.98 -13.80
C ILE A 30 -0.71 -1.63 -15.11
N GLN A 31 -0.64 -0.84 -16.18
CA GLN A 31 -0.26 -1.29 -17.51
C GLN A 31 1.22 -1.59 -17.62
N LYS A 32 1.59 -2.39 -18.61
CA LYS A 32 2.99 -2.64 -18.96
C LYS A 32 3.70 -1.31 -19.26
N GLY A 33 4.87 -1.11 -18.69
CA GLY A 33 5.67 0.11 -18.83
C GLY A 33 5.38 1.18 -17.77
N GLU A 34 4.31 1.04 -16.98
CA GLU A 34 4.05 1.95 -15.86
C GLU A 34 4.92 1.60 -14.66
N GLN A 35 5.27 2.63 -13.88
CA GLN A 35 5.96 2.46 -12.61
C GLN A 35 4.96 2.15 -11.50
N TYR A 36 5.36 1.32 -10.55
CA TYR A 36 4.57 1.00 -9.36
C TYR A 36 5.48 0.62 -8.20
N GLN A 37 4.96 0.74 -6.99
CA GLN A 37 5.62 0.24 -5.79
C GLN A 37 5.32 -1.24 -5.60
N SER A 38 6.36 -2.06 -5.53
CA SER A 38 6.28 -3.46 -5.12
C SER A 38 6.77 -3.59 -3.70
N VAL A 39 5.90 -4.06 -2.81
CA VAL A 39 6.24 -4.37 -1.42
C VAL A 39 6.15 -5.88 -1.23
N ARG A 40 7.20 -6.47 -0.68
CA ARG A 40 7.26 -7.89 -0.34
C ARG A 40 7.61 -8.02 1.13
N GLY A 41 6.92 -8.90 1.83
CA GLY A 41 7.24 -9.15 3.23
C GLY A 41 6.69 -10.45 3.77
N LEU A 42 7.10 -10.76 5.01
CA LEU A 42 6.71 -11.94 5.76
C LEU A 42 5.85 -11.50 6.96
N TRP A 43 4.55 -11.73 6.88
CA TRP A 43 3.59 -11.43 7.97
C TRP A 43 3.04 -12.74 8.49
N ASP A 44 3.08 -12.95 9.81
CA ASP A 44 2.56 -14.17 10.46
C ASP A 44 3.09 -15.48 9.81
N GLY A 45 4.37 -15.49 9.41
CA GLY A 45 4.99 -16.63 8.72
C GLY A 45 4.57 -16.82 7.25
N LEU A 46 3.76 -15.91 6.69
CA LEU A 46 3.29 -15.95 5.30
C LEU A 46 3.89 -14.83 4.44
N TRP A 47 4.45 -15.23 3.30
CA TRP A 47 4.96 -14.28 2.31
C TRP A 47 3.81 -13.63 1.53
N SER A 48 3.76 -12.31 1.56
CA SER A 48 2.83 -11.52 0.76
C SER A 48 3.56 -10.54 -0.16
N THR A 49 2.92 -10.17 -1.27
CA THR A 49 3.43 -9.18 -2.22
C THR A 49 2.31 -8.23 -2.64
N HIS A 50 2.50 -6.95 -2.34
CA HIS A 50 1.55 -5.89 -2.62
C HIS A 50 2.08 -5.01 -3.75
N ARG A 51 1.21 -4.70 -4.71
CA ARG A 51 1.55 -3.86 -5.87
C ARG A 51 0.69 -2.63 -5.81
N THR A 52 1.30 -1.48 -5.64
CA THR A 52 0.59 -0.20 -5.45
C THR A 52 0.96 0.73 -6.61
N CYS A 53 -0.02 1.27 -7.33
CA CYS A 53 0.27 2.29 -8.34
C CYS A 53 0.91 3.51 -7.68
N THR A 54 1.68 4.29 -8.43
CA THR A 54 2.40 5.47 -7.89
C THR A 54 1.46 6.46 -7.21
N THR A 55 0.25 6.68 -7.75
CA THR A 55 -0.76 7.56 -7.14
C THR A 55 -1.17 7.11 -5.74
N CYS A 56 -1.43 5.81 -5.53
CA CYS A 56 -1.83 5.32 -4.21
C CYS A 56 -0.64 5.24 -3.25
N ALA A 57 0.57 4.97 -3.75
CA ALA A 57 1.77 4.93 -2.93
C ALA A 57 2.14 6.32 -2.39
N ASP A 58 2.11 7.34 -3.26
CA ASP A 58 2.31 8.75 -2.88
C ASP A 58 1.23 9.23 -1.91
N PHE A 59 -0.04 8.90 -2.19
CA PHE A 59 -1.14 9.27 -1.31
C PHE A 59 -0.97 8.68 0.09
N ARG A 60 -0.59 7.41 0.20
CA ARG A 60 -0.33 6.76 1.50
C ARG A 60 0.79 7.48 2.26
N GLU A 61 1.92 7.77 1.62
CA GLU A 61 3.03 8.49 2.26
C GLU A 61 2.59 9.87 2.76
N ARG A 62 1.81 10.61 1.97
CA ARG A 62 1.26 11.92 2.37
C ARG A 62 0.32 11.81 3.57
N VAL A 63 -0.53 10.78 3.60
CA VAL A 63 -1.46 10.53 4.70
C VAL A 63 -0.71 10.18 5.98
N GLU A 64 0.24 9.23 5.90
CA GLU A 64 1.06 8.82 7.04
C GLU A 64 1.87 9.99 7.62
N ALA A 65 2.41 10.86 6.76
CA ALA A 65 3.15 12.04 7.18
C ALA A 65 2.28 13.13 7.84
N LYS A 66 1.03 13.33 7.37
CA LYS A 66 0.14 14.38 7.87
C LYS A 66 -0.53 14.02 9.19
N HIS A 67 -0.83 12.74 9.41
CA HIS A 67 -1.74 12.31 10.48
C HIS A 67 -1.03 11.78 11.75
N TYR A 68 0.30 11.92 11.87
CA TYR A 68 1.09 11.41 13.01
C TYR A 68 0.68 10.00 13.42
N ILE A 69 0.57 9.13 12.43
CA ILE A 69 0.18 7.75 12.64
C ILE A 69 1.38 7.04 13.27
N GLY A 70 1.19 6.43 14.44
CA GLY A 70 2.23 5.61 15.06
C GLY A 70 2.67 4.49 14.11
N PRO A 71 3.88 3.91 14.28
CA PRO A 71 4.43 2.91 13.35
C PRO A 71 3.58 1.63 13.20
N ASP A 72 2.56 1.44 14.06
CA ASP A 72 1.64 0.30 14.06
C ASP A 72 0.18 0.71 13.74
N GLU A 73 -0.09 2.00 13.50
CA GLU A 73 -1.45 2.54 13.38
C GLU A 73 -1.84 2.86 11.91
N GLY A 74 -0.95 2.55 10.97
CA GLY A 74 -1.12 2.82 9.54
C GLY A 74 -2.05 1.84 8.82
N PRO A 75 -2.60 2.26 7.67
CA PRO A 75 -3.42 1.38 6.85
C PRO A 75 -2.61 0.17 6.37
N ALA A 76 -3.17 -1.03 6.58
CA ALA A 76 -2.65 -2.23 5.95
C ALA A 76 -2.74 -2.12 4.42
N PHE A 77 -1.80 -2.73 3.70
CA PHE A 77 -1.84 -2.79 2.24
C PHE A 77 -3.13 -3.47 1.76
N GLY A 78 -3.85 -2.80 0.87
CA GLY A 78 -5.16 -3.18 0.34
C GLY A 78 -6.33 -2.50 1.03
N TYR A 79 -6.09 -1.73 2.10
CA TYR A 79 -7.13 -1.14 2.95
C TYR A 79 -7.00 0.39 3.09
N LEU A 80 -6.13 1.06 2.32
CA LEU A 80 -5.94 2.52 2.42
C LEU A 80 -7.24 3.28 2.21
N ARG A 81 -8.08 2.81 1.27
CA ARG A 81 -9.36 3.46 0.97
C ARG A 81 -10.35 3.35 2.13
N GLU A 82 -10.50 2.16 2.71
CA GLU A 82 -11.36 1.96 3.88
C GLU A 82 -10.85 2.74 5.09
N TRP A 83 -9.53 2.73 5.30
CA TRP A 83 -8.90 3.46 6.39
C TRP A 83 -9.12 4.98 6.26
N CYS A 84 -8.97 5.55 5.06
CA CYS A 84 -9.26 6.97 4.83
C CYS A 84 -10.73 7.29 5.11
N HIS A 85 -11.66 6.41 4.74
CA HIS A 85 -13.08 6.61 5.04
C HIS A 85 -13.35 6.64 6.56
N ASP A 86 -12.76 5.71 7.33
CA ASP A 86 -12.94 5.66 8.79
C ASP A 86 -12.31 6.88 9.50
N ALA A 87 -11.15 7.33 8.99
CA ALA A 87 -10.43 8.47 9.52
C ALA A 87 -10.96 9.84 9.03
N ASP A 88 -12.07 9.88 8.29
CA ASP A 88 -12.63 11.09 7.66
C ASP A 88 -11.61 11.86 6.79
N ILE A 89 -10.77 11.12 6.07
CA ILE A 89 -9.74 11.64 5.16
C ILE A 89 -10.23 11.52 3.72
N GLU A 90 -10.17 12.63 2.99
CA GLU A 90 -10.53 12.66 1.58
C GLU A 90 -9.61 11.75 0.75
N TRP A 91 -10.21 10.87 -0.05
CA TRP A 91 -9.48 9.96 -0.92
C TRP A 91 -8.90 10.70 -2.14
N GLU A 92 -7.56 10.74 -2.24
CA GLU A 92 -6.84 11.26 -3.41
C GLU A 92 -6.07 10.17 -4.19
N GLY A 93 -6.29 8.89 -3.87
CA GLY A 93 -5.67 7.78 -4.59
C GLY A 93 -6.31 7.50 -5.96
N GLY A 94 -5.84 6.45 -6.64
CA GLY A 94 -6.34 6.08 -7.97
C GLY A 94 -7.83 5.69 -8.01
N THR A 95 -8.39 5.70 -9.21
CA THR A 95 -9.76 5.24 -9.53
C THR A 95 -9.68 3.97 -10.39
N PRO A 96 -10.53 2.95 -10.14
CA PRO A 96 -10.48 1.65 -10.85
C PRO A 96 -10.73 1.76 -12.36
#